data_AF-A0AAW2K5D1-F1
#
_entry.id   AF-A0AAW2K5D1-F1
#
_cell.length_a   1.000
_cell.length_b   1.000
_cell.length_c   1.000
_cell.angle_alpha   90.00
_cell.angle_beta   90.00
_cell.angle_gamma   90.00
#
_symmetry.space_group_name_H-M   'P 1'
#
loop_
_entity.id
_entity.type
_entity.pdbx_description
1 polymer ?
#
loop_
_entity_poly.entity_id
_entity_poly.type
_entity_poly.pdbx_seq_one_letter_code
_entity_poly.pdbx_strand_id
1 'polypeptide(L)'
;MVFMSKAHLKASVQDFSVRFARREFCVAESKPKLLKVVCKYDEATGCNWMLQVGFKAKTGLFKITKYLGPHTYLMNEISINYCNLGKSMIAAHLLGMVHQDPAYDIKYVQQNVKNRFGFDISYHNAWHALKAAREEVYGTWESSMRKLPKYMVALQKWNSGTVVASRH
;
A
#
# COMPACT_ATOMS: atom_id res chain seq x y z
N MET A 1 14.14 6.86 -16.56
CA MET A 1 13.33 7.07 -15.34
C MET A 1 14.25 7.24 -14.14
N VAL A 2 13.93 8.17 -13.23
CA VAL A 2 14.72 8.47 -12.02
C VAL A 2 13.81 8.54 -10.80
N PHE A 3 14.31 8.23 -9.61
CA PHE A 3 13.53 8.23 -8.37
C PHE A 3 14.27 8.94 -7.24
N MET A 4 13.55 9.74 -6.46
CA MET A 4 14.10 10.57 -5.38
C MET A 4 14.42 9.78 -4.12
N SER A 5 13.73 8.66 -3.89
CA SER A 5 13.96 7.81 -2.71
C SER A 5 13.75 6.34 -3.06
N LYS A 6 14.31 5.47 -2.22
CA LYS A 6 14.13 4.03 -2.37
C LYS A 6 12.68 3.60 -2.10
N ALA A 7 11.96 4.34 -1.23
CA ALA A 7 10.54 4.10 -0.98
C ALA A 7 9.68 4.43 -2.21
N HIS A 8 9.91 5.59 -2.83
CA HIS A 8 9.25 5.97 -4.08
C HIS A 8 9.55 4.95 -5.18
N LEU A 9 10.82 4.54 -5.33
CA LEU A 9 11.20 3.48 -6.27
C LEU A 9 10.40 2.18 -6.05
N LYS A 10 10.33 1.68 -4.81
CA LYS A 10 9.59 0.44 -4.51
C LYS A 10 8.11 0.58 -4.86
N ALA A 11 7.49 1.71 -4.50
CA ALA A 11 6.10 2.01 -4.84
C ALA A 11 5.87 2.06 -6.36
N SER A 12 6.77 2.68 -7.13
CA SER A 12 6.64 2.74 -8.59
C SER A 12 6.80 1.38 -9.26
N VAL A 13 7.75 0.55 -8.80
CA VAL A 13 7.92 -0.83 -9.31
C VAL A 13 6.68 -1.68 -8.98
N GLN A 14 6.13 -1.51 -7.80
CA GLN A 14 4.91 -2.17 -7.37
C GLN A 14 3.70 -1.75 -8.22
N ASP A 15 3.49 -0.45 -8.42
CA ASP A 15 2.43 0.09 -9.26
C ASP A 15 2.55 -0.40 -10.70
N PHE A 16 3.78 -0.41 -11.25
CA PHE A 16 4.04 -0.94 -12.59
C PHE A 16 3.66 -2.42 -12.72
N SER A 17 4.07 -3.23 -11.74
CA SER A 17 3.76 -4.67 -11.69
C SER A 17 2.25 -4.92 -11.67
N VAL A 18 1.51 -4.21 -10.80
CA VAL A 18 0.07 -4.37 -10.63
C VAL A 18 -0.70 -3.90 -11.86
N ARG A 19 -0.41 -2.70 -12.37
CA ARG A 19 -1.25 -2.06 -13.40
C ARG A 19 -0.92 -2.46 -14.83
N PHE A 20 0.36 -2.69 -15.13
CA PHE A 20 0.81 -2.87 -16.51
C PHE A 20 1.35 -4.27 -16.74
N ALA A 21 2.32 -4.72 -15.92
CA ALA A 21 2.91 -6.03 -16.15
C ALA A 21 1.93 -7.17 -15.88
N ARG A 22 1.04 -7.02 -14.88
CA ARG A 22 0.17 -8.09 -14.34
C ARG A 22 0.97 -9.37 -14.06
N ARG A 23 2.14 -9.19 -13.45
CA ARG A 23 3.14 -10.23 -13.17
C ARG A 23 3.83 -9.95 -11.84
N GLU A 24 3.89 -10.98 -11.02
CA GLU A 24 4.51 -10.88 -9.71
C GLU A 24 6.03 -10.85 -9.80
N PHE A 25 6.64 -10.10 -8.89
CA PHE A 25 8.09 -10.02 -8.72
C PHE A 25 8.48 -10.24 -7.26
N CYS A 26 9.70 -10.73 -7.06
CA CYS A 26 10.35 -10.79 -5.77
C CYS A 26 11.58 -9.87 -5.73
N VAL A 27 11.99 -9.48 -4.53
CA VAL A 27 13.20 -8.68 -4.32
C VAL A 27 14.38 -9.63 -4.18
N ALA A 28 15.16 -9.79 -5.24
CA ALA A 28 16.38 -10.61 -5.22
C ALA A 28 17.49 -9.96 -4.39
N GLU A 29 17.60 -8.62 -4.41
CA GLU A 29 18.63 -7.92 -3.64
C GLU A 29 18.16 -6.52 -3.24
N SER A 30 18.42 -6.11 -2.00
CA SER A 30 18.08 -4.77 -1.50
C SER A 30 19.14 -4.25 -0.53
N LYS A 31 20.05 -3.42 -1.05
CA LYS A 31 21.06 -2.66 -0.27
C LYS A 31 20.71 -1.17 -0.25
N PRO A 32 21.30 -0.32 0.61
CA PRO A 32 20.94 1.11 0.66
C PRO A 32 20.95 1.83 -0.70
N LYS A 33 21.91 1.46 -1.57
CA LYS A 33 22.13 2.07 -2.89
C LYS A 33 21.76 1.17 -4.07
N LEU A 34 21.15 0.00 -3.83
CA LEU A 34 20.83 -0.99 -4.85
C LEU A 34 19.49 -1.66 -4.56
N LEU A 35 18.68 -1.82 -5.62
CA LEU A 35 17.51 -2.67 -5.62
C LEU A 35 17.55 -3.54 -6.87
N LYS A 36 17.44 -4.86 -6.71
CA LYS A 36 17.26 -5.83 -7.79
C LYS A 36 15.96 -6.58 -7.54
N VAL A 37 15.08 -6.55 -8.53
CA VAL A 37 13.83 -7.32 -8.53
C VAL A 37 13.82 -8.25 -9.74
N VAL A 38 13.30 -9.45 -9.54
CA VAL A 38 13.22 -10.51 -10.56
C VAL A 38 11.81 -11.07 -10.60
N CYS A 39 11.49 -11.78 -11.68
CA CYS A 39 10.21 -12.46 -11.78
C CYS A 39 10.07 -13.46 -10.63
N LYS A 40 8.91 -13.50 -9.96
CA LYS A 40 8.66 -14.46 -8.89
C LYS A 40 8.69 -15.93 -9.37
N TYR A 41 8.42 -16.13 -10.66
CA TYR A 41 8.31 -17.44 -11.29
C TYR A 41 9.47 -17.69 -12.28
N ASP A 42 10.60 -17.00 -12.14
CA ASP A 42 11.75 -17.14 -13.03
C ASP A 42 12.24 -18.59 -13.13
N GLU A 43 12.45 -19.27 -12.01
CA GLU A 43 12.90 -20.66 -11.97
C GLU A 43 11.89 -21.62 -12.61
N ALA A 44 10.60 -21.42 -12.37
CA ALA A 44 9.54 -22.30 -12.85
C ALA A 44 9.21 -22.10 -14.35
N THR A 45 9.48 -20.90 -14.89
CA THR A 45 9.02 -20.51 -16.24
C THR A 45 10.15 -20.14 -17.20
N GLY A 46 11.40 -20.08 -16.73
CA GLY A 46 12.53 -19.55 -17.50
C GLY A 46 12.42 -18.05 -17.78
N CYS A 47 11.61 -17.32 -17.00
CA CYS A 47 11.37 -15.90 -17.23
C CYS A 47 12.57 -15.04 -16.83
N ASN A 48 13.20 -14.40 -17.82
CA ASN A 48 14.40 -13.58 -17.61
C ASN A 48 14.11 -12.11 -17.21
N TRP A 49 12.86 -11.76 -16.91
CA TRP A 49 12.52 -10.39 -16.47
C TRP A 49 13.27 -10.03 -15.20
N MET A 50 13.98 -8.91 -15.25
CA MET A 50 14.72 -8.37 -14.14
C MET A 50 14.85 -6.85 -14.27
N LEU A 51 14.72 -6.16 -13.15
CA LEU A 51 14.98 -4.74 -13.03
C LEU A 51 16.01 -4.49 -11.91
N GLN A 52 17.09 -3.80 -12.26
CA GLN A 52 18.08 -3.35 -11.30
C GLN A 52 18.15 -1.83 -11.29
N VAL A 53 18.13 -1.26 -10.10
CA VAL A 53 18.16 0.18 -9.87
C VAL A 53 19.27 0.52 -8.90
N GLY A 54 20.12 1.47 -9.27
CA GLY A 54 21.27 1.92 -8.49
C GLY A 54 21.17 3.39 -8.13
N PHE A 55 21.68 3.75 -6.95
CA PHE A 55 21.82 5.13 -6.51
C PHE A 55 23.03 5.80 -7.19
N LYS A 56 22.82 7.00 -7.73
CA LYS A 56 23.85 7.82 -8.36
C LYS A 56 24.19 8.99 -7.44
N ALA A 57 25.34 8.90 -6.76
CA ALA A 57 25.80 9.90 -5.79
C ALA A 57 25.86 11.32 -6.37
N LYS A 58 26.37 11.47 -7.60
CA LYS A 58 26.46 12.77 -8.29
C LYS A 58 25.12 13.49 -8.40
N THR A 59 24.02 12.75 -8.59
CA THR A 59 22.68 13.32 -8.76
C THR A 59 21.80 13.21 -7.52
N GLY A 60 22.20 12.40 -6.52
CA GLY A 60 21.35 12.09 -5.37
C GLY A 60 20.09 11.26 -5.70
N LEU A 61 20.06 10.57 -6.85
CA LEU A 61 18.86 9.89 -7.35
C LEU A 61 19.11 8.40 -7.63
N PHE A 62 18.05 7.60 -7.52
CA PHE A 62 18.01 6.22 -8.00
C PHE A 62 17.69 6.18 -9.48
N LYS A 63 18.44 5.40 -10.27
CA LYS A 63 18.21 5.22 -11.71
C LYS A 63 18.23 3.74 -12.07
N ILE A 64 17.41 3.36 -13.04
CA ILE A 64 17.44 2.01 -13.61
C ILE A 64 18.81 1.82 -14.25
N THR A 65 19.56 0.83 -13.78
CA THR A 65 20.91 0.50 -14.27
C THR A 65 20.90 -0.71 -15.20
N LYS A 66 19.95 -1.63 -15.03
CA LYS A 66 19.83 -2.82 -15.86
C LYS A 66 18.35 -3.21 -15.98
N TYR A 67 17.94 -3.57 -17.18
CA TYR A 67 16.62 -4.08 -17.49
C TYR A 67 16.76 -5.18 -18.54
N LEU A 68 16.21 -6.36 -18.29
CA LEU A 68 16.35 -7.54 -19.16
C LEU A 68 15.15 -7.78 -20.09
N GLY A 69 14.30 -6.77 -20.28
CA GLY A 69 13.12 -6.88 -21.14
C GLY A 69 11.86 -7.34 -20.39
N PRO A 70 10.73 -7.52 -21.11
CA PRO A 70 9.44 -7.86 -20.53
C PRO A 70 9.40 -9.30 -20.00
N HIS A 71 8.35 -9.63 -19.23
CA HIS A 71 8.09 -11.02 -18.86
C HIS A 71 7.79 -11.84 -20.10
N THR A 72 8.40 -13.02 -20.21
CA THR A 72 8.33 -13.88 -21.40
C THR A 72 7.32 -15.02 -21.26
N TYR A 73 6.78 -15.25 -20.07
CA TYR A 73 5.87 -16.36 -19.81
C TYR A 73 4.39 -15.94 -19.85
N LEU A 74 3.56 -16.85 -20.37
CA LEU A 74 2.11 -16.77 -20.33
C LEU A 74 1.65 -17.22 -18.94
N MET A 75 0.92 -16.36 -18.24
CA MET A 75 0.26 -16.70 -16.98
C MET A 75 -1.20 -16.98 -17.31
N ASN A 76 -1.65 -18.22 -17.08
CA ASN A 76 -3.03 -18.62 -17.39
C ASN A 76 -4.04 -18.16 -16.33
N GLU A 77 -3.59 -17.93 -15.09
CA GLU A 77 -4.47 -17.55 -13.97
C GLU A 77 -3.84 -16.44 -13.13
N ILE A 78 -4.64 -15.41 -12.85
CA ILE A 78 -4.26 -14.35 -11.92
C ILE A 78 -4.61 -14.82 -10.51
N SER A 79 -3.59 -15.01 -9.66
CA SER A 79 -3.76 -15.42 -8.27
C SER A 79 -4.67 -14.46 -7.48
N ILE A 80 -5.60 -15.03 -6.70
CA ILE A 80 -6.44 -14.34 -5.70
C ILE A 80 -5.57 -13.71 -4.58
N ASN A 81 -4.31 -14.13 -4.47
CA ASN A 81 -3.33 -13.57 -3.53
C ASN A 81 -2.13 -13.02 -4.30
N TYR A 82 -2.37 -11.97 -5.09
CA TYR A 82 -1.31 -11.25 -5.78
C TYR A 82 -0.41 -10.51 -4.78
N CYS A 83 0.78 -11.04 -4.52
CA CYS A 83 1.68 -10.60 -3.44
C CYS A 83 2.21 -9.18 -3.66
N ASN A 84 2.22 -8.69 -4.89
CA ASN A 84 2.62 -7.31 -5.19
C ASN A 84 1.46 -6.31 -5.09
N LEU A 85 0.21 -6.74 -4.83
CA LEU A 85 -0.87 -5.83 -4.45
C LEU A 85 -0.82 -5.62 -2.94
N GLY A 86 0.02 -4.67 -2.53
CA GLY A 86 0.33 -4.45 -1.12
C GLY A 86 -0.80 -3.74 -0.38
N LYS A 87 -0.90 -4.01 0.92
CA LYS A 87 -1.85 -3.34 1.84
C LYS A 87 -1.76 -1.81 1.77
N SER A 88 -0.56 -1.26 1.67
CA SER A 88 -0.33 0.20 1.56
C SER A 88 -0.89 0.79 0.27
N MET A 89 -0.78 0.07 -0.86
CA MET A 89 -1.30 0.51 -2.15
C MET A 89 -2.83 0.53 -2.15
N ILE A 90 -3.45 -0.50 -1.56
CA ILE A 90 -4.90 -0.55 -1.38
C ILE A 90 -5.34 0.56 -0.42
N ALA A 91 -4.69 0.72 0.73
CA ALA A 91 -5.01 1.75 1.70
C ALA A 91 -4.95 3.17 1.11
N ALA A 92 -3.89 3.47 0.35
CA ALA A 92 -3.75 4.74 -0.37
C ALA A 92 -4.90 4.99 -1.36
N HIS A 93 -5.39 3.96 -2.03
CA HIS A 93 -6.55 4.07 -2.92
C HIS A 93 -7.86 4.33 -2.16
N LEU A 94 -8.00 3.75 -0.96
CA LEU A 94 -9.20 3.87 -0.12
C LEU A 94 -9.30 5.22 0.62
N LEU A 95 -8.23 6.01 0.74
CA LEU A 95 -8.22 7.25 1.54
C LEU A 95 -9.39 8.17 1.20
N GLY A 96 -9.63 8.43 -0.09
CA GLY A 96 -10.74 9.30 -0.53
C GLY A 96 -12.12 8.74 -0.18
N MET A 97 -12.30 7.42 -0.32
CA MET A 97 -13.57 6.74 -0.01
C MET A 97 -13.86 6.77 1.49
N VAL A 98 -12.84 6.48 2.32
CA VAL A 98 -12.95 6.49 3.78
C VAL A 98 -13.16 7.90 4.34
N HIS A 99 -12.60 8.92 3.67
CA HIS A 99 -12.82 10.31 4.02
C HIS A 99 -14.26 10.77 3.73
N GLN A 100 -14.85 10.28 2.64
CA GLN A 100 -16.25 10.59 2.27
C GLN A 100 -17.26 9.79 3.10
N ASP A 101 -16.96 8.52 3.40
CA ASP A 101 -17.78 7.63 4.18
C ASP A 101 -16.93 6.93 5.27
N PRO A 102 -16.97 7.39 6.53
CA PRO A 102 -16.27 6.73 7.63
C PRO A 102 -16.70 5.27 7.83
N ALA A 103 -17.96 4.94 7.51
CA ALA A 103 -18.57 3.63 7.66
C ALA A 103 -18.31 2.70 6.47
N TYR A 104 -17.40 3.06 5.56
CA TYR A 104 -17.10 2.31 4.35
C TYR A 104 -16.98 0.79 4.59
N ASP A 105 -17.81 0.03 3.87
CA ASP A 105 -17.94 -1.42 4.06
C ASP A 105 -16.81 -2.19 3.35
N ILE A 106 -16.35 -3.25 3.99
CA ILE A 106 -15.32 -4.16 3.48
C ILE A 106 -15.72 -4.86 2.17
N LYS A 107 -17.01 -5.11 1.95
CA LYS A 107 -17.53 -5.66 0.67
C LYS A 107 -17.24 -4.70 -0.48
N TYR A 108 -17.45 -3.40 -0.26
CA TYR A 108 -17.13 -2.37 -1.26
C TYR A 108 -15.63 -2.25 -1.46
N VAL A 109 -14.80 -2.47 -0.44
CA VAL A 109 -13.33 -2.53 -0.61
C VAL A 109 -12.94 -3.63 -1.60
N GLN A 110 -13.45 -4.85 -1.43
CA GLN A 110 -13.12 -5.96 -2.34
C GLN A 110 -13.58 -5.67 -3.77
N GLN A 111 -14.79 -5.15 -3.94
CA GLN A 111 -15.32 -4.80 -5.26
C GLN A 111 -14.51 -3.68 -5.93
N ASN A 112 -14.15 -2.63 -5.19
CA ASN A 112 -13.35 -1.53 -5.74
C ASN A 112 -11.94 -1.98 -6.11
N VAL A 113 -11.31 -2.83 -5.29
CA VAL A 113 -10.00 -3.40 -5.62
C VAL A 113 -10.05 -4.24 -6.89
N LYS A 114 -11.09 -5.08 -7.05
CA LYS A 114 -11.33 -5.84 -8.27
C LYS A 114 -11.53 -4.92 -9.47
N ASN A 115 -12.35 -3.89 -9.36
CA ASN A 115 -12.63 -2.95 -10.44
C ASN A 115 -11.39 -2.10 -10.82
N ARG A 116 -10.62 -1.67 -9.82
CA ARG A 116 -9.48 -0.77 -10.01
C ARG A 116 -8.23 -1.48 -10.50
N PHE A 117 -7.92 -2.64 -9.92
CA PHE A 117 -6.67 -3.35 -10.14
C PHE A 117 -6.85 -4.66 -10.91
N GLY A 118 -8.07 -5.17 -11.02
CA GLY A 118 -8.35 -6.43 -11.72
C GLY A 118 -7.92 -7.68 -10.94
N PHE A 119 -7.76 -7.56 -9.61
CA PHE A 119 -7.40 -8.66 -8.71
C PHE A 119 -8.48 -8.84 -7.65
N ASP A 120 -8.82 -10.09 -7.37
CA ASP A 120 -9.56 -10.44 -6.16
C ASP A 120 -8.61 -10.36 -4.94
N ILE A 121 -9.15 -10.02 -3.77
CA ILE A 121 -8.40 -10.00 -2.51
C ILE A 121 -9.16 -10.72 -1.42
N SER A 122 -8.43 -11.35 -0.49
CA SER A 122 -9.02 -11.95 0.69
C SER A 122 -9.65 -10.91 1.62
N TYR A 123 -10.64 -11.35 2.41
CA TYR A 123 -11.27 -10.52 3.44
C TYR A 123 -10.23 -9.95 4.42
N HIS A 124 -9.27 -10.76 4.85
CA HIS A 124 -8.20 -10.35 5.76
C HIS A 124 -7.38 -9.19 5.18
N ASN A 125 -7.01 -9.27 3.90
CA ASN A 125 -6.26 -8.18 3.24
C ASN A 125 -7.12 -6.92 3.08
N ALA A 126 -8.40 -7.07 2.72
CA ALA A 126 -9.33 -5.94 2.63
C ALA A 126 -9.50 -5.23 3.97
N TRP A 127 -9.66 -5.99 5.06
CA TRP A 127 -9.80 -5.45 6.41
C TRP A 127 -8.58 -4.66 6.84
N HIS A 128 -7.38 -5.21 6.65
CA HIS A 128 -6.15 -4.53 7.02
C HIS A 128 -5.91 -3.25 6.21
N ALA A 129 -6.22 -3.26 4.92
CA ALA A 129 -6.08 -2.08 4.07
C ALA A 129 -7.09 -0.98 4.48
N LEU A 130 -8.34 -1.36 4.75
CA LEU A 130 -9.37 -0.46 5.23
C LEU A 130 -9.01 0.14 6.60
N LYS A 131 -8.50 -0.68 7.53
CA LYS A 131 -8.00 -0.22 8.82
C LYS A 131 -6.87 0.80 8.65
N ALA A 132 -5.87 0.49 7.81
CA ALA A 132 -4.75 1.40 7.56
C ALA A 132 -5.23 2.74 6.95
N ALA A 133 -6.19 2.71 6.02
CA ALA A 133 -6.78 3.92 5.46
C ALA A 133 -7.53 4.75 6.53
N ARG A 134 -8.31 4.10 7.41
CA ARG A 134 -9.00 4.78 8.52
C ARG A 134 -8.03 5.41 9.51
N GLU A 135 -6.96 4.71 9.86
CA GLU A 135 -5.92 5.23 10.76
C GLU A 135 -5.17 6.42 10.15
N GLU A 136 -4.95 6.43 8.83
CA GLU A 136 -4.36 7.57 8.13
C GLU A 136 -5.29 8.80 8.12
N VAL A 137 -6.60 8.59 7.92
CA VAL A 137 -7.58 9.70 7.82
C VAL A 137 -7.95 10.26 9.20
N TYR A 138 -8.28 9.40 10.16
CA TYR A 138 -8.85 9.80 11.46
C TYR A 138 -7.83 9.71 12.62
N GLY A 139 -6.68 9.11 12.37
CA GLY A 139 -5.72 8.75 13.41
C GLY A 139 -6.05 7.40 14.06
N THR A 140 -5.13 6.93 14.89
CA THR A 140 -5.31 5.67 15.63
C THR A 140 -6.33 5.81 16.75
N TRP A 141 -6.85 4.67 17.22
CA TRP A 141 -7.66 4.60 18.44
C TRP A 141 -6.99 5.30 19.63
N GLU A 142 -5.69 5.06 19.84
CA GLU A 142 -4.90 5.68 20.91
C GLU A 142 -4.78 7.20 20.76
N SER A 143 -4.63 7.69 19.53
CA SER A 143 -4.65 9.12 19.24
C SER A 143 -6.01 9.74 19.60
N SER A 144 -7.09 9.04 19.28
CA SER A 144 -8.45 9.48 19.61
C SER A 144 -8.71 9.47 21.11
N MET A 145 -8.33 8.40 21.82
CA MET A 145 -8.44 8.30 23.29
C MET A 145 -7.69 9.42 24.01
N ARG A 146 -6.49 9.77 23.56
CA ARG A 146 -5.73 10.89 24.15
C ARG A 146 -6.41 12.25 23.98
N LYS A 147 -7.31 12.41 23.02
CA LYS A 147 -8.07 13.65 22.80
C LYS A 147 -9.32 13.73 23.67
N LEU A 148 -9.87 12.62 24.15
CA LEU A 148 -11.12 12.60 24.92
C LEU A 148 -11.08 13.47 26.18
N PRO A 149 -10.05 13.43 27.05
CA PRO A 149 -10.04 14.26 28.25
C PRO A 149 -10.11 15.76 27.93
N LYS A 150 -9.38 16.20 26.90
CA LYS A 150 -9.41 17.60 26.44
C LYS A 150 -10.79 17.98 25.90
N TYR A 151 -11.41 17.08 25.14
CA TYR A 151 -12.76 17.27 24.62
C TYR A 151 -13.81 17.34 25.75
N MET A 152 -13.72 16.47 26.74
CA MET A 152 -14.61 16.46 27.91
C MET A 152 -14.51 17.78 28.69
N VAL A 153 -13.29 18.27 28.95
CA VAL A 153 -13.08 19.57 29.61
C VAL A 153 -13.67 20.72 28.80
N ALA A 154 -13.49 20.71 27.48
CA ALA A 154 -14.09 21.71 26.60
C ALA A 154 -15.62 21.67 26.67
N LEU A 155 -16.22 20.47 26.58
CA LEU A 155 -17.67 20.29 26.68
C LEU A 155 -18.26 20.87 27.97
N GLN A 156 -17.65 20.58 29.12
CA GLN A 156 -18.09 21.13 30.40
C GLN A 156 -17.99 22.65 30.46
N LYS A 157 -16.93 23.20 29.86
CA LYS A 157 -16.71 24.66 29.82
C LYS A 157 -17.79 25.39 29.01
N TRP A 158 -18.23 24.82 27.88
CA TRP A 158 -19.15 25.49 26.96
C TRP A 158 -20.62 25.15 27.21
N ASN A 159 -20.93 24.02 27.85
CA ASN A 159 -22.30 23.59 28.16
C ASN A 159 -22.47 23.42 29.68
N SER A 160 -22.86 24.51 30.36
CA SER A 160 -23.15 24.52 31.79
C SER A 160 -24.24 23.51 32.14
N GLY A 161 -23.92 22.55 33.02
CA GLY A 161 -24.80 21.43 33.38
C GLY A 161 -24.32 20.06 32.86
N THR A 162 -23.29 20.01 32.03
CA THR A 162 -22.71 18.74 31.56
C THR A 162 -21.94 18.04 32.69
N VAL A 163 -22.42 16.88 33.13
CA VAL A 163 -21.72 16.01 34.09
C VAL A 163 -20.86 15.01 33.32
N VAL A 164 -19.53 15.10 33.49
CA VAL A 164 -18.60 14.11 32.96
C VAL A 164 -18.21 13.17 34.10
N ALA A 165 -18.51 11.89 33.95
CA ALA A 165 -18.06 10.84 34.87
C ALA A 165 -17.18 9.86 34.09
N SER A 166 -15.90 9.77 34.46
CA SER A 166 -15.00 8.72 33.96
C SER A 166 -14.95 7.59 34.98
N ARG A 167 -15.32 6.37 34.57
CA ARG A 167 -14.96 5.16 35.31
C ARG A 167 -13.63 4.65 34.76
N HIS A 168 -12.63 4.57 35.64
CA HIS A 168 -11.37 3.87 35.39
C HIS A 168 -11.56 2.37 35.61
#